data_AF-A0A0K8JCC8-F1
#
_entry.id   AF-A0A0K8JCC8-F1
#
_cell.length_a   1.000
_cell.length_b   1.000
_cell.length_c   1.000
_cell.angle_alpha   90.00
_cell.angle_beta   90.00
_cell.angle_gamma   90.00
#
_symmetry.space_group_name_H-M   'P 1'
#
loop_
_entity.id
_entity.type
_entity.pdbx_description
1 polymer ?
#
loop_
_entity_poly.entity_id
_entity_poly.type
_entity_poly.pdbx_seq_one_letter_code
_entity_poly.pdbx_strand_id
1 'polypeptide(L)'
;MKKLEECMKVFREMFQQTDGRVFFAPGRINLIGEHTDYNGGHVFPCALTFGTYAVACKREDNAIRMYSMNFPDKGMVAFSLQELEYSKEHDWGNYPKGMIAYMKEAGYPIDHGMDIAFYGEIPNGAGLSSSASIEMVTGVLLEGLFALTIDRIAMVELGKKVENQFIGVNSGIMDQFAIGMGKNGCGILLDCESLEYSYAPLELKDYHIIVMNTNKRRELTDSKYNERRTECEAGLAKLNETIPVKSWGALSEAEFEQYKHRLGNEIWIKRARHAVYENARTVHALEALKRGDIQEFGELMNQSHISLRDNYEVTGKELDTLVQTAWKLPGVIGARMTGAGFGGCAIAIVAKDRTEMFIREVGREYKTTIGYEASFYVANIGDGAREITREEQL
;
A
#
# COMPACT_ATOMS: atom_id res chain seq x y z
N MET A 1 -21.76 -3.21 8.97
CA MET A 1 -22.97 -2.69 9.66
C MET A 1 -22.63 -1.86 10.91
N LYS A 2 -22.30 -2.44 12.07
CA LYS A 2 -22.07 -1.66 13.32
C LYS A 2 -21.11 -0.45 13.19
N LYS A 3 -20.01 -0.61 12.43
CA LYS A 3 -19.04 0.48 12.18
C LYS A 3 -19.60 1.62 11.33
N LEU A 4 -20.41 1.30 10.32
CA LEU A 4 -21.04 2.30 9.45
C LEU A 4 -22.07 3.11 10.23
N GLU A 5 -22.85 2.46 11.08
CA GLU A 5 -23.79 3.12 11.98
C GLU A 5 -23.08 4.11 12.91
N GLU A 6 -21.93 3.72 13.45
CA GLU A 6 -21.09 4.58 14.29
C GLU A 6 -20.53 5.79 13.52
N CYS A 7 -20.00 5.58 12.31
CA CYS A 7 -19.51 6.67 11.46
C CYS A 7 -20.62 7.66 11.11
N MET A 8 -21.82 7.16 10.75
CA MET A 8 -22.99 7.98 10.46
C MET A 8 -23.49 8.74 11.69
N LYS A 9 -23.42 8.14 12.88
CA LYS A 9 -23.77 8.80 14.14
C LYS A 9 -22.82 9.95 14.43
N VAL A 10 -21.50 9.71 14.37
CA VAL A 10 -20.50 10.76 14.60
C VAL A 10 -20.65 11.88 13.56
N PHE A 11 -20.90 11.55 12.30
CA PHE A 11 -21.14 12.55 11.27
C PHE A 11 -22.32 13.48 11.62
N ARG A 12 -23.46 12.92 12.05
CA ARG A 12 -24.62 13.69 12.50
C ARG A 12 -24.30 14.59 13.69
N GLU A 13 -23.56 14.07 14.67
CA GLU A 13 -23.19 14.81 15.88
C GLU A 13 -22.24 15.97 15.58
N MET A 14 -21.24 15.75 14.72
CA MET A 14 -20.22 16.75 14.41
C MET A 14 -20.71 17.84 13.46
N PHE A 15 -21.57 17.49 12.49
CA PHE A 15 -21.95 18.40 11.41
C PHE A 15 -23.41 18.87 11.45
N GLN A 16 -24.26 18.23 12.26
CA GLN A 16 -25.70 18.45 12.31
C GLN A 16 -26.39 18.21 10.96
N GLN A 17 -25.92 17.20 10.21
CA GLN A 17 -26.40 16.81 8.88
C GLN A 17 -26.85 15.34 8.89
N THR A 18 -27.94 15.02 8.19
CA THR A 18 -28.50 13.65 8.12
C THR A 18 -28.21 12.91 6.82
N ASP A 19 -27.64 13.62 5.85
CA ASP A 19 -27.69 13.29 4.42
C ASP A 19 -26.38 12.64 3.97
N GLY A 20 -25.56 12.20 4.92
CA GLY A 20 -24.23 11.68 4.69
C GLY A 20 -24.25 10.46 3.77
N ARG A 21 -23.44 10.52 2.72
CA ARG A 21 -23.10 9.38 1.86
C ARG A 21 -21.83 8.73 2.35
N VAL A 22 -21.73 7.41 2.19
CA VAL A 22 -20.65 6.61 2.76
C VAL A 22 -19.72 6.14 1.65
N PHE A 23 -18.43 6.37 1.85
CA PHE A 23 -17.36 5.97 0.94
C PHE A 23 -16.35 5.13 1.68
N PHE A 24 -15.63 4.28 0.94
CA PHE A 24 -14.61 3.42 1.48
C PHE A 24 -13.44 3.31 0.52
N ALA A 25 -12.22 3.31 1.05
CA ALA A 25 -11.04 2.87 0.34
C ALA A 25 -10.25 1.90 1.21
N PRO A 26 -9.82 0.75 0.67
CA PRO A 26 -9.10 -0.25 1.44
C PRO A 26 -7.68 0.20 1.81
N GLY A 27 -7.03 -0.52 2.72
CA GLY A 27 -5.57 -0.59 2.76
C GLY A 27 -5.06 -1.59 1.71
N ARG A 28 -3.74 -1.77 1.63
CA ARG A 28 -3.14 -2.73 0.69
C ARG A 28 -1.97 -3.49 1.30
N ILE A 29 -1.73 -4.69 0.80
CA ILE A 29 -0.46 -5.40 0.94
C ILE A 29 0.17 -5.60 -0.44
N ASN A 30 1.50 -5.63 -0.48
CA ASN A 30 2.21 -6.12 -1.65
C ASN A 30 2.54 -7.59 -1.46
N LEU A 31 2.16 -8.44 -2.42
CA LEU A 31 2.39 -9.88 -2.31
C LEU A 31 3.80 -10.25 -2.73
N ILE A 32 4.34 -9.58 -3.76
CA ILE A 32 5.69 -9.74 -4.27
C ILE A 32 6.06 -8.55 -5.19
N GLY A 33 7.34 -8.33 -5.47
CA GLY A 33 7.78 -7.21 -6.31
C GLY A 33 8.15 -5.97 -5.50
N GLU A 34 8.92 -6.12 -4.43
CA GLU A 34 9.31 -5.00 -3.57
C GLU A 34 10.51 -4.29 -4.18
N HIS A 35 10.52 -2.96 -4.07
CA HIS A 35 11.60 -2.12 -4.58
C HIS A 35 11.86 -2.29 -6.10
N THR A 36 10.85 -2.72 -6.86
CA THR A 36 10.88 -2.79 -8.32
C THR A 36 10.18 -1.59 -8.97
N ASP A 37 9.26 -0.93 -8.26
CA ASP A 37 8.45 0.20 -8.74
C ASP A 37 9.28 1.37 -9.27
N TYR A 38 10.24 1.86 -8.48
CA TYR A 38 11.16 2.92 -8.93
C TYR A 38 12.33 2.39 -9.78
N ASN A 39 12.41 1.08 -9.98
CA ASN A 39 13.39 0.43 -10.83
C ASN A 39 12.82 0.01 -12.19
N GLY A 40 11.59 0.45 -12.51
CA GLY A 40 10.91 0.17 -13.78
C GLY A 40 10.51 -1.29 -13.94
N GLY A 41 10.20 -1.98 -12.84
CA GLY A 41 9.73 -3.36 -12.82
C GLY A 41 8.27 -3.49 -12.40
N HIS A 42 7.87 -4.73 -12.15
CA HIS A 42 6.51 -5.10 -11.77
C HIS A 42 6.34 -5.17 -10.26
N VAL A 43 5.17 -4.77 -9.80
CA VAL A 43 4.68 -4.98 -8.43
C VAL A 43 3.43 -5.86 -8.46
N PHE A 44 3.14 -6.54 -7.35
CA PHE A 44 1.97 -7.43 -7.27
C PHE A 44 1.12 -7.22 -6.01
N PRO A 45 0.47 -6.06 -5.85
CA PRO A 45 -0.35 -5.78 -4.69
C PRO A 45 -1.77 -6.34 -4.77
N CYS A 46 -2.45 -6.30 -3.64
CA CYS A 46 -3.89 -6.52 -3.53
C CYS A 46 -4.52 -5.61 -2.47
N ALA A 47 -5.79 -5.26 -2.68
CA ALA A 47 -6.60 -4.47 -1.76
C ALA A 47 -7.10 -5.34 -0.59
N LEU A 48 -7.11 -4.78 0.62
CA LEU A 48 -7.63 -5.43 1.82
C LEU A 48 -9.13 -5.14 2.00
N THR A 49 -9.83 -5.87 2.87
CA THR A 49 -11.24 -5.55 3.20
C THR A 49 -11.40 -4.52 4.31
N PHE A 50 -10.32 -4.04 4.91
CA PHE A 50 -10.33 -2.99 5.93
C PHE A 50 -9.54 -1.79 5.44
N GLY A 51 -9.93 -0.60 5.86
CA GLY A 51 -9.50 0.62 5.20
C GLY A 51 -9.96 1.90 5.89
N THR A 52 -10.15 2.94 5.09
CA THR A 52 -10.65 4.25 5.51
C THR A 52 -12.07 4.43 5.01
N TYR A 53 -12.98 4.71 5.94
CA TYR A 53 -14.33 5.17 5.65
C TYR A 53 -14.38 6.69 5.65
N ALA A 54 -15.19 7.24 4.77
CA ALA A 54 -15.58 8.65 4.79
C ALA A 54 -17.10 8.77 4.72
N VAL A 55 -17.69 9.57 5.60
CA VAL A 55 -19.09 9.99 5.51
C VAL A 55 -19.11 11.45 5.13
N ALA A 56 -19.80 11.81 4.05
CA ALA A 56 -19.78 13.18 3.56
C ALA A 56 -21.07 13.65 2.91
N CYS A 57 -21.28 14.97 2.97
CA CYS A 57 -22.31 15.66 2.21
C CYS A 57 -21.78 16.98 1.65
N LYS A 58 -22.40 17.45 0.56
CA LYS A 58 -22.14 18.80 0.04
C LYS A 58 -22.72 19.85 0.99
N ARG A 59 -22.16 21.05 0.90
CA ARG A 59 -22.67 22.27 1.53
C ARG A 59 -23.11 23.25 0.44
N GLU A 60 -23.85 24.28 0.83
CA GLU A 60 -24.23 25.37 -0.08
C GLU A 60 -23.16 26.47 -0.17
N ASP A 61 -22.25 26.53 0.81
CA ASP A 61 -21.14 27.48 0.87
C ASP A 61 -19.83 26.85 0.39
N ASN A 62 -18.73 27.61 0.43
CA ASN A 62 -17.40 27.16 0.02
C ASN A 62 -16.59 26.50 1.16
N ALA A 63 -17.19 26.30 2.34
CA ALA A 63 -16.46 25.80 3.50
C ALA A 63 -16.23 24.29 3.40
N ILE A 64 -15.03 23.82 3.70
CA ILE A 64 -14.71 22.42 3.87
C ILE A 64 -14.47 22.19 5.35
N ARG A 65 -15.19 21.25 5.96
CA ARG A 65 -15.00 20.87 7.37
C ARG A 65 -14.78 19.37 7.45
N MET A 66 -13.69 18.96 8.09
CA MET A 66 -13.28 17.57 8.17
C MET A 66 -13.00 17.16 9.62
N TYR A 67 -13.49 16.00 10.01
CA TYR A 67 -13.29 15.42 11.32
C TYR A 67 -12.73 14.00 11.20
N SER A 68 -11.78 13.63 12.04
CA SER A 68 -11.25 12.26 12.09
C SER A 68 -11.56 11.62 13.44
N MET A 69 -12.27 10.50 13.41
CA MET A 69 -12.57 9.68 14.59
C MET A 69 -11.31 9.06 15.22
N ASN A 70 -10.24 8.92 14.44
CA ASN A 70 -8.96 8.41 14.93
C ASN A 70 -8.17 9.47 15.72
N PHE A 71 -8.47 10.75 15.52
CA PHE A 71 -7.75 11.88 16.11
C PHE A 71 -8.72 12.90 16.72
N PRO A 72 -9.56 12.51 17.70
CA PRO A 72 -10.55 13.39 18.28
C PRO A 72 -9.93 14.66 18.90
N ASP A 73 -8.72 14.53 19.47
CA ASP A 73 -7.99 15.64 20.10
C ASP A 73 -7.51 16.72 19.12
N LYS A 74 -7.46 16.40 17.82
CA LYS A 74 -7.11 17.37 16.77
C LYS A 74 -8.30 18.27 16.40
N GLY A 75 -9.50 17.93 16.85
CA GLY A 75 -10.71 18.69 16.56
C GLY A 75 -11.08 18.71 15.08
N MET A 76 -11.85 19.73 14.70
CA MET A 76 -12.30 19.95 13.33
C MET A 76 -11.22 20.67 12.52
N VAL A 77 -10.87 20.15 11.35
CA VAL A 77 -10.06 20.85 10.35
C VAL A 77 -11.03 21.58 9.42
N ALA A 78 -10.93 22.91 9.30
CA ALA A 78 -11.81 23.70 8.45
C ALA A 78 -11.04 24.71 7.61
N PHE A 79 -11.41 24.85 6.33
CA PHE A 79 -10.82 25.81 5.39
C PHE A 79 -11.78 26.11 4.24
N SER A 80 -11.46 27.09 3.40
CA SER A 80 -12.25 27.42 2.22
C SER A 80 -11.78 26.66 0.96
N LEU A 81 -12.70 26.37 0.03
CA LEU A 81 -12.39 25.94 -1.34
C LEU A 81 -11.49 26.89 -2.14
N GLN A 82 -11.27 28.11 -1.64
CA GLN A 82 -10.32 29.08 -2.19
C GLN A 82 -8.91 28.96 -1.58
N GLU A 83 -8.75 28.23 -0.49
CA GLU A 83 -7.53 28.15 0.32
C GLU A 83 -6.96 26.74 0.32
N LEU A 84 -6.63 26.23 -0.87
CA LEU A 84 -6.25 24.83 -1.07
C LEU A 84 -4.75 24.54 -0.93
N GLU A 85 -3.96 25.50 -0.44
CA GLU A 85 -2.52 25.33 -0.20
C GLU A 85 -2.22 24.46 1.03
N TYR A 86 -1.03 23.84 1.06
CA TYR A 86 -0.57 23.05 2.20
C TYR A 86 -0.55 23.89 3.48
N SER A 87 -1.06 23.34 4.59
CA SER A 87 -0.98 23.97 5.90
C SER A 87 -0.50 22.97 6.94
N LYS A 88 0.64 23.27 7.59
CA LYS A 88 1.19 22.42 8.65
C LYS A 88 0.18 22.19 9.80
N GLU A 89 -0.69 23.16 10.05
CA GLU A 89 -1.71 23.10 11.10
C GLU A 89 -2.81 22.07 10.80
N HIS A 90 -3.03 21.76 9.52
CA HIS A 90 -4.06 20.80 9.11
C HIS A 90 -3.63 19.34 9.27
N ASP A 91 -2.34 19.06 9.48
CA ASP A 91 -1.81 17.71 9.76
C ASP A 91 -2.34 16.66 8.75
N TRP A 92 -3.09 15.65 9.20
CA TRP A 92 -3.75 14.64 8.37
C TRP A 92 -4.73 15.22 7.34
N GLY A 93 -5.29 16.40 7.60
CA GLY A 93 -6.21 17.08 6.69
C GLY A 93 -5.56 17.53 5.38
N ASN A 94 -4.23 17.52 5.29
CA ASN A 94 -3.53 17.86 4.06
C ASN A 94 -3.71 16.82 2.94
N TYR A 95 -3.90 15.53 3.27
CA TYR A 95 -4.14 14.51 2.24
C TYR A 95 -5.45 14.75 1.47
N PRO A 96 -6.63 14.85 2.13
CA PRO A 96 -7.86 15.18 1.42
C PRO A 96 -7.82 16.58 0.79
N LYS A 97 -7.16 17.56 1.44
CA LYS A 97 -6.99 18.91 0.88
C LYS A 97 -6.23 18.89 -0.44
N GLY A 98 -5.14 18.13 -0.54
CA GLY A 98 -4.38 17.94 -1.76
C GLY A 98 -5.20 17.27 -2.86
N MET A 99 -6.02 16.26 -2.53
CA MET A 99 -6.90 15.62 -3.51
C MET A 99 -7.92 16.61 -4.08
N ILE A 100 -8.54 17.44 -3.23
CA ILE A 100 -9.44 18.50 -3.67
C ILE A 100 -8.71 19.50 -4.58
N ALA A 101 -7.49 19.92 -4.18
CA ALA A 101 -6.67 20.84 -4.94
C ALA A 101 -6.35 20.32 -6.35
N TYR A 102 -5.81 19.10 -6.44
CA TYR A 102 -5.37 18.54 -7.72
C TYR A 102 -6.49 18.04 -8.61
N MET A 103 -7.62 17.58 -8.06
CA MET A 103 -8.81 17.34 -8.87
C MET A 103 -9.37 18.65 -9.46
N LYS A 104 -9.40 19.72 -8.67
CA LYS A 104 -9.83 21.04 -9.18
C LYS A 104 -8.88 21.60 -10.23
N GLU A 105 -7.56 21.47 -10.01
CA GLU A 105 -6.53 21.84 -10.99
C GLU A 105 -6.66 21.04 -12.29
N ALA A 106 -7.03 19.76 -12.21
CA ALA A 106 -7.30 18.90 -13.37
C ALA A 106 -8.62 19.23 -14.09
N GLY A 107 -9.37 20.23 -13.65
CA GLY A 107 -10.57 20.75 -14.32
C GLY A 107 -11.89 20.11 -13.86
N TYR A 108 -11.88 19.30 -12.80
CA TYR A 108 -13.12 18.74 -12.26
C TYR A 108 -13.93 19.83 -11.51
N PRO A 109 -15.25 19.97 -11.79
CA PRO A 109 -16.08 21.00 -11.17
C PRO A 109 -16.39 20.70 -9.70
N ILE A 110 -15.54 21.20 -8.81
CA ILE A 110 -15.75 21.20 -7.35
C ILE A 110 -16.07 22.64 -6.93
N ASP A 111 -17.36 22.96 -6.99
CA ASP A 111 -17.92 24.31 -6.87
C ASP A 111 -18.56 24.61 -5.51
N HIS A 112 -18.69 23.60 -4.65
CA HIS A 112 -19.28 23.71 -3.32
C HIS A 112 -18.42 23.04 -2.25
N GLY A 113 -18.53 23.54 -1.03
CA GLY A 113 -17.93 22.99 0.17
C GLY A 113 -18.51 21.64 0.57
N MET A 114 -17.95 21.05 1.61
CA MET A 114 -18.36 19.73 2.09
C MET A 114 -18.06 19.53 3.58
N ASP A 115 -18.89 18.72 4.21
CA ASP A 115 -18.65 18.18 5.55
C ASP A 115 -18.19 16.72 5.39
N ILE A 116 -17.09 16.33 6.05
CA ILE A 116 -16.52 14.99 5.93
C ILE A 116 -16.11 14.43 7.31
N ALA A 117 -16.63 13.27 7.69
CA ALA A 117 -16.11 12.47 8.81
C ALA A 117 -15.30 11.28 8.29
N PHE A 118 -14.06 11.12 8.77
CA PHE A 118 -13.19 9.99 8.44
C PHE A 118 -13.05 9.01 9.61
N TYR A 119 -12.96 7.73 9.29
CA TYR A 119 -12.57 6.67 10.22
C TYR A 119 -11.71 5.61 9.52
N GLY A 120 -10.48 5.45 9.98
CA GLY A 120 -9.52 4.46 9.48
C GLY A 120 -9.38 3.26 10.41
N GLU A 121 -9.40 2.06 9.83
CA GLU A 121 -9.11 0.79 10.50
C GLU A 121 -7.64 0.37 10.35
N ILE A 122 -6.93 1.00 9.42
CA ILE A 122 -5.53 0.72 9.13
C ILE A 122 -4.68 1.18 10.32
N PRO A 123 -3.90 0.28 10.97
CA PRO A 123 -3.08 0.70 12.09
C PRO A 123 -2.00 1.69 11.64
N ASN A 124 -1.87 2.80 12.37
CA ASN A 124 -0.85 3.82 12.10
C ASN A 124 0.55 3.20 12.05
N GLY A 125 1.31 3.50 11.00
CA GLY A 125 2.67 3.03 10.84
C GLY A 125 2.82 1.54 10.47
N ALA A 126 1.73 0.80 10.24
CA ALA A 126 1.80 -0.60 9.82
C ALA A 126 2.37 -0.77 8.39
N GLY A 127 2.47 0.30 7.60
CA GLY A 127 2.91 0.21 6.21
C GLY A 127 1.87 -0.44 5.29
N LEU A 128 0.59 -0.36 5.64
CA LEU A 128 -0.56 -0.87 4.87
C LEU A 128 -1.29 0.25 4.09
N SER A 129 -0.58 1.38 3.85
CA SER A 129 -1.02 2.52 3.02
C SER A 129 -2.24 3.30 3.52
N SER A 130 -2.18 3.76 4.77
CA SER A 130 -3.20 4.67 5.29
C SER A 130 -3.26 6.00 4.54
N SER A 131 -2.12 6.53 4.03
CA SER A 131 -2.09 7.76 3.22
C SER A 131 -2.83 7.57 1.89
N ALA A 132 -2.43 6.59 1.09
CA ALA A 132 -3.12 6.29 -0.16
C ALA A 132 -4.61 5.91 0.03
N SER A 133 -4.97 5.27 1.15
CA SER A 133 -6.36 4.99 1.50
C SER A 133 -7.17 6.28 1.71
N ILE A 134 -6.64 7.26 2.45
CA ILE A 134 -7.34 8.55 2.64
C ILE A 134 -7.38 9.40 1.36
N GLU A 135 -6.35 9.31 0.51
CA GLU A 135 -6.34 9.96 -0.81
C GLU A 135 -7.44 9.37 -1.71
N MET A 136 -7.47 8.04 -1.85
CA MET A 136 -8.42 7.36 -2.74
C MET A 136 -9.86 7.48 -2.24
N VAL A 137 -10.12 7.38 -0.92
CA VAL A 137 -11.48 7.58 -0.40
C VAL A 137 -11.97 9.01 -0.66
N THR A 138 -11.06 10.00 -0.60
CA THR A 138 -11.40 11.38 -0.94
C THR A 138 -11.70 11.53 -2.43
N GLY A 139 -10.92 10.88 -3.30
CA GLY A 139 -11.18 10.88 -4.73
C GLY A 139 -12.56 10.33 -5.09
N VAL A 140 -12.93 9.15 -4.60
CA VAL A 140 -14.25 8.55 -4.87
C VAL A 140 -15.40 9.30 -4.19
N LEU A 141 -15.13 9.95 -3.05
CA LEU A 141 -16.07 10.86 -2.40
C LEU A 141 -16.37 12.06 -3.29
N LEU A 142 -15.34 12.70 -3.86
CA LEU A 142 -15.51 13.83 -4.77
C LEU A 142 -16.22 13.42 -6.05
N GLU A 143 -15.84 12.27 -6.62
CA GLU A 143 -16.51 11.65 -7.76
C GLU A 143 -18.01 11.46 -7.49
N GLY A 144 -18.36 10.84 -6.36
CA GLY A 144 -19.74 10.58 -5.98
C GLY A 144 -20.53 11.86 -5.67
N LEU A 145 -20.01 12.77 -4.84
CA LEU A 145 -20.72 13.97 -4.38
C LEU A 145 -20.99 14.99 -5.51
N PHE A 146 -20.06 15.12 -6.45
CA PHE A 146 -20.15 16.07 -7.56
C PHE A 146 -20.54 15.40 -8.88
N ALA A 147 -20.85 14.09 -8.87
CA ALA A 147 -21.19 13.31 -10.05
C ALA A 147 -20.16 13.47 -11.17
N LEU A 148 -18.88 13.42 -10.81
CA LEU A 148 -17.76 13.58 -11.73
C LEU A 148 -17.60 12.31 -12.59
N THR A 149 -17.15 12.49 -13.83
CA THR A 149 -16.67 11.37 -14.66
C THR A 149 -15.16 11.43 -14.70
N ILE A 150 -14.50 10.50 -14.01
CA ILE A 150 -13.04 10.42 -13.91
C ILE A 150 -12.60 8.98 -14.17
N ASP A 151 -11.58 8.82 -15.02
CA ASP A 151 -10.91 7.53 -15.17
C ASP A 151 -10.19 7.14 -13.87
N ARG A 152 -10.28 5.86 -13.48
CA ARG A 152 -9.74 5.43 -12.19
C ARG A 152 -8.21 5.54 -12.14
N ILE A 153 -7.51 5.31 -13.25
CA ILE A 153 -6.05 5.48 -13.30
C ILE A 153 -5.71 6.97 -13.16
N ALA A 154 -6.45 7.86 -13.82
CA ALA A 154 -6.27 9.30 -13.63
C ALA A 154 -6.46 9.72 -12.15
N MET A 155 -7.44 9.16 -11.44
CA MET A 155 -7.60 9.41 -10.00
C MET A 155 -6.41 8.91 -9.18
N VAL A 156 -5.91 7.71 -9.49
CA VAL A 156 -4.72 7.11 -8.85
C VAL A 156 -3.48 8.00 -9.04
N GLU A 157 -3.28 8.53 -10.26
CA GLU A 157 -2.18 9.44 -10.55
C GLU A 157 -2.30 10.76 -9.77
N LEU A 158 -3.51 11.30 -9.60
CA LEU A 158 -3.74 12.47 -8.76
C LEU A 158 -3.41 12.18 -7.29
N GLY A 159 -3.78 11.00 -6.77
CA GLY A 159 -3.38 10.59 -5.42
C GLY A 159 -1.87 10.53 -5.24
N LYS A 160 -1.16 9.90 -6.19
CA LYS A 160 0.31 9.91 -6.18
C LYS A 160 0.88 11.35 -6.22
N LYS A 161 0.26 12.23 -7.02
CA LYS A 161 0.64 13.64 -7.09
C LYS A 161 0.46 14.33 -5.73
N VAL A 162 -0.61 14.03 -4.98
CA VAL A 162 -0.81 14.52 -3.60
C VAL A 162 0.36 14.10 -2.70
N GLU A 163 0.63 12.81 -2.60
CA GLU A 163 1.72 12.28 -1.77
C GLU A 163 3.06 12.96 -2.11
N ASN A 164 3.40 13.06 -3.40
CA ASN A 164 4.71 13.56 -3.83
C ASN A 164 4.85 15.09 -3.79
N GLN A 165 3.83 15.84 -4.24
CA GLN A 165 3.94 17.28 -4.46
C GLN A 165 3.24 18.11 -3.38
N PHE A 166 2.15 17.61 -2.80
CA PHE A 166 1.42 18.33 -1.77
C PHE A 166 1.95 18.00 -0.37
N ILE A 167 2.17 16.72 -0.09
CA ILE A 167 2.71 16.24 1.20
C ILE A 167 4.24 16.27 1.21
N GLY A 168 4.88 16.05 0.06
CA GLY A 168 6.34 16.05 -0.07
C GLY A 168 7.00 14.71 0.22
N VAL A 169 6.24 13.60 0.15
CA VAL A 169 6.74 12.24 0.37
C VAL A 169 6.92 11.57 -0.99
N ASN A 170 8.17 11.27 -1.35
CA ASN A 170 8.50 10.57 -2.59
C ASN A 170 8.10 9.09 -2.51
N SER A 171 7.12 8.69 -3.31
CA SER A 171 6.56 7.33 -3.38
C SER A 171 6.29 6.89 -4.82
N GLY A 172 6.21 5.58 -5.04
CA GLY A 172 5.72 4.99 -6.29
C GLY A 172 4.20 5.05 -6.41
N ILE A 173 3.66 4.56 -7.53
CA ILE A 173 2.20 4.55 -7.78
C ILE A 173 1.46 3.37 -7.13
N MET A 174 2.20 2.35 -6.67
CA MET A 174 1.67 1.05 -6.27
C MET A 174 0.54 1.14 -5.24
N ASP A 175 0.69 1.99 -4.22
CA ASP A 175 -0.25 2.08 -3.10
C ASP A 175 -1.60 2.59 -3.57
N GLN A 176 -1.61 3.73 -4.26
CA GLN A 176 -2.81 4.32 -4.84
C GLN A 176 -3.39 3.38 -5.89
N PHE A 177 -2.56 2.73 -6.72
CA PHE A 177 -3.03 1.82 -7.76
C PHE A 177 -3.73 0.59 -7.16
N ALA A 178 -3.13 -0.04 -6.16
CA ALA A 178 -3.71 -1.19 -5.47
C ALA A 178 -5.07 -0.87 -4.84
N ILE A 179 -5.19 0.32 -4.25
CA ILE A 179 -6.38 0.78 -3.56
C ILE A 179 -7.45 1.24 -4.55
N GLY A 180 -7.08 1.95 -5.61
CA GLY A 180 -8.01 2.45 -6.62
C GLY A 180 -8.51 1.36 -7.58
N MET A 181 -7.64 0.44 -7.99
CA MET A 181 -7.90 -0.63 -8.97
C MET A 181 -8.16 -1.99 -8.33
N GLY A 182 -8.28 -2.05 -7.00
CA GLY A 182 -8.54 -3.26 -6.24
C GLY A 182 -9.76 -4.03 -6.77
N LYS A 183 -9.65 -5.36 -6.79
CA LYS A 183 -10.73 -6.26 -7.20
C LYS A 183 -10.82 -7.42 -6.23
N ASN A 184 -12.02 -7.66 -5.71
CA ASN A 184 -12.26 -8.71 -4.73
C ASN A 184 -11.70 -10.06 -5.21
N GLY A 185 -10.94 -10.71 -4.33
CA GLY A 185 -10.30 -12.01 -4.62
C GLY A 185 -9.17 -11.98 -5.65
N CYS A 186 -8.66 -10.82 -6.05
CA CYS A 186 -7.58 -10.72 -7.05
C CYS A 186 -6.36 -9.93 -6.55
N GLY A 187 -5.19 -10.33 -7.02
CA GLY A 187 -3.97 -9.52 -7.03
C GLY A 187 -3.84 -8.79 -8.35
N ILE A 188 -3.03 -7.73 -8.37
CA ILE A 188 -2.80 -6.88 -9.53
C ILE A 188 -1.33 -6.94 -9.89
N LEU A 189 -0.96 -7.61 -10.98
CA LEU A 189 0.38 -7.42 -11.54
C LEU A 189 0.38 -6.08 -12.28
N LEU A 190 1.18 -5.13 -11.81
CA LEU A 190 1.31 -3.79 -12.39
C LEU A 190 2.73 -3.58 -12.88
N ASP A 191 2.88 -3.24 -14.16
CA ASP A 191 4.09 -2.62 -14.69
C ASP A 191 4.12 -1.14 -14.28
N CYS A 192 5.05 -0.77 -13.39
CA CYS A 192 5.13 0.58 -12.85
C CYS A 192 5.65 1.62 -13.86
N GLU A 193 6.17 1.19 -15.01
CA GLU A 193 6.66 2.08 -16.05
C GLU A 193 5.59 2.38 -17.10
N SER A 194 4.86 1.37 -17.57
CA SER A 194 3.82 1.53 -18.60
C SER A 194 2.41 1.74 -18.04
N LEU A 195 2.20 1.42 -16.77
CA LEU A 195 0.88 1.30 -16.11
C LEU A 195 -0.02 0.18 -16.69
N GLU A 196 0.52 -0.68 -17.55
CA GLU A 196 -0.16 -1.91 -17.94
C GLU A 196 -0.32 -2.82 -16.73
N TYR A 197 -1.49 -3.45 -16.62
CA TYR A 197 -1.80 -4.30 -15.48
C TYR A 197 -2.65 -5.50 -15.87
N SER A 198 -2.55 -6.56 -15.06
CA SER A 198 -3.38 -7.75 -15.18
C SER A 198 -3.80 -8.28 -13.81
N TYR A 199 -5.01 -8.82 -13.73
CA TYR A 199 -5.51 -9.44 -12.51
C TYR A 199 -5.13 -10.92 -12.46
N ALA A 200 -4.77 -11.37 -11.26
CA ALA A 200 -4.60 -12.79 -10.95
C ALA A 200 -5.58 -13.19 -9.84
N PRO A 201 -6.36 -14.27 -10.02
CA PRO A 201 -7.17 -14.81 -8.93
C PRO A 201 -6.28 -15.23 -7.74
N LEU A 202 -6.61 -14.77 -6.55
CA LEU A 202 -6.05 -15.21 -5.26
C LEU A 202 -6.97 -16.27 -4.66
N GLU A 203 -7.07 -17.42 -5.32
CA GLU A 203 -7.84 -18.57 -4.83
C GLU A 203 -7.07 -19.33 -3.73
N LEU A 204 -7.06 -18.76 -2.53
CA LEU A 204 -6.33 -19.33 -1.40
C LEU A 204 -6.99 -20.59 -0.82
N LYS A 205 -8.22 -20.95 -1.22
CA LYS A 205 -8.96 -22.15 -0.78
C LYS A 205 -8.94 -22.32 0.75
N ASP A 206 -8.19 -23.29 1.26
CA ASP A 206 -8.08 -23.62 2.69
C ASP A 206 -7.02 -22.79 3.43
N TYR A 207 -6.48 -21.77 2.78
CA TYR A 207 -5.48 -20.85 3.30
C TYR A 207 -6.02 -19.42 3.40
N HIS A 208 -5.35 -18.60 4.18
CA HIS A 208 -5.52 -17.16 4.21
C HIS A 208 -4.17 -16.46 4.38
N ILE A 209 -4.15 -15.15 4.15
CA ILE A 209 -2.96 -14.34 4.39
C ILE A 209 -3.04 -13.80 5.81
N ILE A 210 -1.96 -13.96 6.57
CA ILE A 210 -1.77 -13.32 7.87
C ILE A 210 -0.73 -12.22 7.73
N VAL A 211 -1.14 -10.99 8.04
CA VAL A 211 -0.24 -9.84 8.18
C VAL A 211 0.34 -9.86 9.59
N MET A 212 1.66 -9.78 9.67
CA MET A 212 2.45 -9.81 10.91
C MET A 212 3.16 -8.46 11.08
N ASN A 213 2.61 -7.57 11.91
CA ASN A 213 3.22 -6.28 12.20
C ASN A 213 4.28 -6.44 13.30
N THR A 214 5.51 -6.06 12.98
CA THR A 214 6.65 -6.05 13.91
C THR A 214 6.41 -5.14 15.11
N ASN A 215 5.57 -4.10 15.00
CA ASN A 215 5.41 -3.02 15.99
C ASN A 215 6.68 -2.21 16.26
N LYS A 216 7.71 -2.37 15.41
CA LYS A 216 8.93 -1.58 15.48
C LYS A 216 8.64 -0.12 15.13
N ARG A 217 9.04 0.82 16.00
CA ARG A 217 8.94 2.26 15.72
C ARG A 217 9.90 2.66 14.61
N ARG A 218 9.41 3.43 13.65
CA ARG A 218 10.14 3.87 12.46
C ARG A 218 10.69 5.28 12.68
N GLU A 219 11.98 5.40 12.99
CA GLU A 219 12.65 6.72 13.09
C GLU A 219 13.54 7.04 11.87
N LEU A 220 13.93 6.03 11.07
CA LEU A 220 14.95 6.15 10.01
C LEU A 220 14.56 5.47 8.68
N THR A 221 13.30 5.13 8.48
CA THR A 221 12.85 4.38 7.29
C THR A 221 13.05 5.19 6.00
N ASP A 222 12.74 6.48 6.02
CA ASP A 222 12.82 7.32 4.81
C ASP A 222 14.26 7.56 4.34
N SER A 223 15.22 7.69 5.26
CA SER A 223 16.63 7.88 4.90
C SER A 223 17.23 6.63 4.27
N LYS A 224 16.94 5.45 4.83
CA LYS A 224 17.41 4.16 4.30
C LYS A 224 16.71 3.74 3.01
N TYR A 225 15.43 4.07 2.85
CA TYR A 225 14.72 3.88 1.59
C TYR A 225 15.35 4.72 0.47
N ASN A 226 15.60 6.01 0.71
CA ASN A 226 16.25 6.90 -0.26
C ASN A 226 17.70 6.50 -0.57
N GLU A 227 18.43 5.92 0.40
CA GLU A 227 19.75 5.32 0.18
C GLU A 227 19.66 4.19 -0.87
N ARG A 228 18.70 3.27 -0.72
CA ARG A 228 18.50 2.16 -1.68
C ARG A 228 18.18 2.63 -3.08
N ARG A 229 17.32 3.65 -3.19
CA ARG A 229 17.01 4.28 -4.47
C ARG A 229 18.25 4.88 -5.13
N THR A 230 18.99 5.69 -4.38
CA THR A 230 20.25 6.31 -4.86
C THR A 230 21.27 5.25 -5.28
N GLU A 231 21.40 4.14 -4.55
CA GLU A 231 22.30 3.04 -4.90
C GLU A 231 21.89 2.38 -6.24
N CYS A 232 20.60 2.19 -6.49
CA CYS A 232 20.10 1.64 -7.75
C CYS A 232 20.32 2.61 -8.92
N GLU A 233 20.01 3.89 -8.73
CA GLU A 233 20.20 4.95 -9.74
C GLU A 233 21.68 5.10 -10.12
N ALA A 234 22.58 5.09 -9.13
CA ALA A 234 24.03 5.17 -9.36
C ALA A 234 24.55 3.94 -10.12
N GLY A 235 24.09 2.74 -9.75
CA GLY A 235 24.44 1.51 -10.48
C GLY A 235 23.96 1.54 -11.93
N LEU A 236 22.73 2.01 -12.17
CA LEU A 236 22.16 2.07 -13.53
C LEU A 236 22.92 3.08 -14.38
N ALA A 237 23.21 4.27 -13.83
CA ALA A 237 24.03 5.28 -14.48
C ALA A 237 25.42 4.72 -14.86
N LYS A 238 26.03 3.94 -13.96
CA LYS A 238 27.33 3.30 -14.23
C LYS A 238 27.25 2.31 -15.37
N LEU A 239 26.22 1.45 -15.41
CA LEU A 239 26.03 0.50 -16.50
C LEU A 239 25.84 1.22 -17.84
N ASN A 240 25.05 2.30 -17.83
CA ASN A 240 24.73 3.14 -18.99
C ASN A 240 25.92 3.86 -19.63
N GLU A 241 27.07 3.95 -18.96
CA GLU A 241 28.33 4.40 -19.60
C GLU A 241 28.77 3.45 -20.73
N THR A 242 28.35 2.18 -20.69
CA THR A 242 28.80 1.15 -21.64
C THR A 242 27.68 0.38 -22.32
N ILE A 243 26.55 0.16 -21.64
CA ILE A 243 25.40 -0.58 -22.13
C ILE A 243 24.15 0.27 -21.85
N PRO A 244 23.49 0.84 -22.88
CA PRO A 244 22.30 1.63 -22.68
C PRO A 244 21.10 0.75 -22.29
N VAL A 245 20.58 0.98 -21.10
CA VAL A 245 19.47 0.28 -20.45
C VAL A 245 18.55 1.33 -19.83
N LYS A 246 17.25 1.20 -20.08
CA LYS A 246 16.24 2.15 -19.61
C LYS A 246 16.06 2.11 -18.08
N SER A 247 15.97 0.90 -17.53
CA SER A 247 15.70 0.63 -16.12
C SER A 247 16.25 -0.74 -15.73
N TRP A 248 16.37 -1.04 -14.43
CA TRP A 248 16.76 -2.39 -14.00
C TRP A 248 15.70 -3.44 -14.36
N GLY A 249 14.42 -3.08 -14.32
CA GLY A 249 13.33 -3.97 -14.71
C GLY A 249 13.32 -4.35 -16.19
N ALA A 250 14.03 -3.61 -17.05
CA ALA A 250 14.17 -3.93 -18.47
C ALA A 250 15.19 -5.06 -18.77
N LEU A 251 16.01 -5.45 -17.80
CA LEU A 251 17.00 -6.52 -17.98
C LEU A 251 16.41 -7.89 -17.62
N SER A 252 16.74 -8.89 -18.44
CA SER A 252 16.61 -10.29 -18.04
C SER A 252 17.70 -10.68 -17.04
N GLU A 253 17.47 -11.77 -16.30
CA GLU A 253 18.47 -12.33 -15.38
C GLU A 253 19.79 -12.66 -16.10
N ALA A 254 19.70 -13.20 -17.34
CA ALA A 254 20.87 -13.54 -18.15
C ALA A 254 21.69 -12.30 -18.56
N GLU A 255 21.03 -11.23 -18.99
CA GLU A 255 21.69 -9.97 -19.33
C GLU A 255 22.35 -9.34 -18.10
N PHE A 256 21.68 -9.37 -16.95
CA PHE A 256 22.29 -8.89 -15.71
C PHE A 256 23.54 -9.69 -15.34
N GLU A 257 23.50 -11.03 -15.42
CA GLU A 257 24.69 -11.85 -15.17
C GLU A 257 25.84 -11.54 -16.14
N GLN A 258 25.51 -11.26 -17.40
CA GLN A 258 26.48 -10.84 -18.41
C GLN A 258 27.10 -9.47 -18.06
N TYR A 259 26.31 -8.50 -17.59
CA TYR A 259 26.76 -7.11 -17.45
C TYR A 259 27.20 -6.70 -16.04
N LYS A 260 26.84 -7.44 -14.98
CA LYS A 260 27.08 -7.05 -13.57
C LYS A 260 28.53 -6.67 -13.25
N HIS A 261 29.51 -7.28 -13.92
CA HIS A 261 30.93 -7.01 -13.72
C HIS A 261 31.33 -5.58 -14.11
N ARG A 262 30.53 -4.89 -14.94
CA ARG A 262 30.73 -3.49 -15.36
C ARG A 262 30.44 -2.48 -14.26
N LEU A 263 29.71 -2.88 -13.22
CA LEU A 263 29.36 -2.00 -12.10
C LEU A 263 30.57 -1.68 -11.21
N GLY A 264 31.50 -2.62 -11.06
CA GLY A 264 32.73 -2.44 -10.26
C GLY A 264 32.51 -2.16 -8.77
N ASN A 265 31.26 -2.26 -8.28
CA ASN A 265 30.86 -1.98 -6.91
C ASN A 265 29.92 -3.09 -6.42
N GLU A 266 30.33 -3.81 -5.39
CA GLU A 266 29.57 -4.94 -4.82
C GLU A 266 28.19 -4.55 -4.29
N ILE A 267 28.04 -3.35 -3.72
CA ILE A 267 26.75 -2.86 -3.22
C ILE A 267 25.80 -2.67 -4.41
N TRP A 268 26.25 -1.99 -5.48
CA TRP A 268 25.44 -1.80 -6.68
C TRP A 268 25.06 -3.13 -7.34
N ILE A 269 25.99 -4.09 -7.39
CA ILE A 269 25.71 -5.45 -7.89
C ILE A 269 24.61 -6.11 -7.06
N LYS A 270 24.68 -6.03 -5.73
CA LYS A 270 23.64 -6.57 -4.86
C LYS A 270 22.27 -5.91 -5.07
N ARG A 271 22.21 -4.57 -5.13
CA ARG A 271 20.94 -3.84 -5.33
C ARG A 271 20.32 -4.13 -6.69
N ALA A 272 21.13 -4.10 -7.75
CA ALA A 272 20.71 -4.42 -9.10
C ALA A 272 20.27 -5.88 -9.24
N ARG A 273 21.00 -6.82 -8.60
CA ARG A 273 20.61 -8.24 -8.55
C ARG A 273 19.22 -8.40 -7.96
N HIS A 274 18.95 -7.76 -6.83
CA HIS A 274 17.61 -7.78 -6.25
C HIS A 274 16.57 -7.24 -7.23
N ALA A 275 16.77 -6.03 -7.78
CA ALA A 275 15.81 -5.38 -8.67
C ALA A 275 15.47 -6.25 -9.91
N VAL A 276 16.49 -6.82 -10.57
CA VAL A 276 16.30 -7.67 -11.77
C VAL A 276 15.61 -8.98 -11.40
N TYR A 277 16.13 -9.69 -10.40
CA TYR A 277 15.61 -11.02 -10.05
C TYR A 277 14.23 -10.94 -9.39
N GLU A 278 13.93 -9.89 -8.64
CA GLU A 278 12.62 -9.67 -8.03
C GLU A 278 11.57 -9.35 -9.10
N ASN A 279 11.93 -8.58 -10.12
CA ASN A 279 11.04 -8.33 -11.26
C ASN A 279 10.66 -9.64 -11.97
N ALA A 280 11.65 -10.47 -12.32
CA ALA A 280 11.41 -11.77 -12.95
C ALA A 280 10.55 -12.69 -12.05
N ARG A 281 10.87 -12.73 -10.75
CA ARG A 281 10.12 -13.50 -9.74
C ARG A 281 8.66 -13.08 -9.66
N THR A 282 8.39 -11.79 -9.78
CA THR A 282 7.04 -11.21 -9.72
C THR A 282 6.19 -11.64 -10.92
N VAL A 283 6.78 -11.69 -12.11
CA VAL A 283 6.14 -12.24 -13.30
C VAL A 283 5.89 -13.74 -13.15
N HIS A 284 6.85 -14.52 -12.62
CA HIS A 284 6.64 -15.94 -12.36
C HIS A 284 5.53 -16.20 -11.32
N ALA A 285 5.42 -15.33 -10.32
CA ALA A 285 4.38 -15.43 -9.29
C ALA A 285 2.97 -15.26 -9.86
N LEU A 286 2.80 -14.38 -10.86
CA LEU A 286 1.53 -14.27 -11.61
C LEU A 286 1.16 -15.61 -12.25
N GLU A 287 2.11 -16.24 -12.93
CA GLU A 287 1.87 -17.48 -13.64
C GLU A 287 1.60 -18.65 -12.68
N ALA A 288 2.25 -18.70 -11.51
CA ALA A 288 1.94 -19.66 -10.45
C ALA A 288 0.50 -19.51 -9.95
N LEU A 289 0.05 -18.28 -9.65
CA LEU A 289 -1.32 -18.02 -9.20
C LEU A 289 -2.37 -18.35 -10.27
N LYS A 290 -2.11 -18.03 -11.55
CA LYS A 290 -3.02 -18.39 -12.66
C LYS A 290 -3.22 -19.90 -12.80
N ARG A 291 -2.20 -20.71 -12.46
CA ARG A 291 -2.28 -22.17 -12.43
C ARG A 291 -2.86 -22.73 -11.13
N GLY A 292 -3.12 -21.88 -10.13
CA GLY A 292 -3.54 -22.30 -8.80
C GLY A 292 -2.43 -22.96 -7.98
N ASP A 293 -1.17 -22.81 -8.37
CA ASP A 293 -0.01 -23.37 -7.66
C ASP A 293 0.43 -22.46 -6.52
N ILE A 294 -0.31 -22.54 -5.41
CA ILE A 294 -0.02 -21.76 -4.21
C ILE A 294 1.32 -22.16 -3.57
N GLN A 295 1.82 -23.37 -3.81
CA GLN A 295 3.08 -23.85 -3.24
C GLN A 295 4.26 -23.16 -3.92
N GLU A 296 4.28 -23.16 -5.25
CA GLU A 296 5.26 -22.42 -6.03
C GLU A 296 5.21 -20.93 -5.69
N PHE A 297 4.01 -20.36 -5.54
CA PHE A 297 3.86 -18.97 -5.10
C PHE A 297 4.50 -18.72 -3.72
N GLY A 298 4.28 -19.62 -2.75
CA GLY A 298 4.91 -19.56 -1.43
C GLY A 298 6.44 -19.64 -1.48
N GLU A 299 6.99 -20.50 -2.32
CA GLU A 299 8.43 -20.60 -2.55
C GLU A 299 9.00 -19.30 -3.13
N LEU A 300 8.31 -18.69 -4.09
CA LEU A 300 8.68 -17.39 -4.66
C LEU A 300 8.62 -16.28 -3.60
N MET A 301 7.61 -16.27 -2.73
CA MET A 301 7.56 -15.35 -1.58
C MET A 301 8.80 -15.50 -0.68
N ASN A 302 9.19 -16.73 -0.36
CA ASN A 302 10.35 -17.01 0.50
C ASN A 302 11.65 -16.53 -0.17
N GLN A 303 11.82 -16.81 -1.46
CA GLN A 303 12.98 -16.36 -2.24
C GLN A 303 13.07 -14.85 -2.32
N SER A 304 11.94 -14.15 -2.44
CA SER A 304 11.93 -12.69 -2.37
C SER A 304 12.43 -12.18 -1.02
N HIS A 305 11.95 -12.74 0.09
CA HIS A 305 12.42 -12.34 1.41
C HIS A 305 13.93 -12.53 1.58
N ILE A 306 14.48 -13.65 1.10
CA ILE A 306 15.92 -13.92 1.08
C ILE A 306 16.64 -12.84 0.25
N SER A 307 16.12 -12.49 -0.92
CA SER A 307 16.67 -11.43 -1.76
C SER A 307 16.66 -10.07 -1.04
N LEU A 308 15.56 -9.72 -0.37
CA LEU A 308 15.44 -8.48 0.40
C LEU A 308 16.36 -8.43 1.62
N ARG A 309 16.66 -9.59 2.23
CA ARG A 309 17.59 -9.70 3.35
C ARG A 309 19.04 -9.61 2.88
N ASP A 310 19.43 -10.39 1.87
CA ASP A 310 20.83 -10.64 1.53
C ASP A 310 21.36 -9.70 0.43
N ASN A 311 20.52 -9.40 -0.56
CA ASN A 311 20.86 -8.54 -1.71
C ASN A 311 20.38 -7.11 -1.50
N TYR A 312 19.18 -6.91 -0.92
CA TYR A 312 18.66 -5.56 -0.69
C TYR A 312 18.93 -5.03 0.70
N GLU A 313 19.16 -5.88 1.70
CA GLU A 313 19.48 -5.51 3.08
C GLU A 313 18.47 -4.51 3.66
N VAL A 314 17.17 -4.85 3.56
CA VAL A 314 16.06 -4.02 4.04
C VAL A 314 15.16 -4.70 5.08
N THR A 315 15.45 -5.93 5.52
CA THR A 315 14.56 -6.63 6.46
C THR A 315 14.86 -6.25 7.91
N GLY A 316 16.03 -6.65 8.42
CA GLY A 316 16.42 -6.52 9.81
C GLY A 316 15.86 -7.61 10.72
N LYS A 317 16.38 -7.65 11.95
CA LYS A 317 16.14 -8.74 12.92
C LYS A 317 14.64 -9.00 13.16
N GLU A 318 13.83 -7.95 13.24
CA GLU A 318 12.40 -8.07 13.51
C GLU A 318 11.66 -8.82 12.38
N LEU A 319 11.80 -8.35 11.14
CA LEU A 319 11.16 -8.98 9.99
C LEU A 319 11.70 -10.40 9.76
N ASP A 320 13.02 -10.58 9.87
CA ASP A 320 13.66 -11.88 9.74
C ASP A 320 13.15 -12.87 10.79
N THR A 321 12.94 -12.43 12.03
CA THR A 321 12.42 -13.28 13.12
C THR A 321 11.00 -13.76 12.81
N LEU A 322 10.11 -12.86 12.38
CA LEU A 322 8.74 -13.24 12.01
C LEU A 322 8.73 -14.27 10.88
N VAL A 323 9.45 -13.97 9.79
CA VAL A 323 9.42 -14.78 8.57
C VAL A 323 10.11 -16.13 8.76
N GLN A 324 11.30 -16.16 9.36
CA GLN A 324 12.02 -17.41 9.58
C GLN A 324 11.35 -18.31 10.62
N THR A 325 10.59 -17.73 11.56
CA THR A 325 9.76 -18.52 12.47
C THR A 325 8.57 -19.11 11.73
N ALA A 326 7.88 -18.30 10.91
CA ALA A 326 6.77 -18.76 10.09
C ALA A 326 7.15 -19.95 9.20
N TRP A 327 8.31 -19.92 8.53
CA TRP A 327 8.78 -21.02 7.67
C TRP A 327 8.95 -22.37 8.38
N LYS A 328 9.14 -22.38 9.70
CA LYS A 328 9.34 -23.61 10.47
C LYS A 328 8.02 -24.27 10.90
N LEU A 329 6.90 -23.57 10.77
CA LEU A 329 5.61 -24.05 11.27
C LEU A 329 4.84 -24.85 10.21
N PRO A 330 4.16 -25.94 10.61
CA PRO A 330 3.33 -26.70 9.68
C PRO A 330 2.13 -25.89 9.22
N GLY A 331 1.76 -26.07 7.94
CA GLY A 331 0.63 -25.36 7.33
C GLY A 331 0.98 -23.95 6.83
N VAL A 332 2.25 -23.54 6.86
CA VAL A 332 2.73 -22.30 6.24
C VAL A 332 3.26 -22.62 4.85
N ILE A 333 2.72 -21.94 3.85
CA ILE A 333 3.08 -22.09 2.44
C ILE A 333 4.29 -21.22 2.10
N GLY A 334 4.27 -19.98 2.57
CA GLY A 334 5.36 -19.04 2.38
C GLY A 334 5.16 -17.81 3.26
N ALA A 335 6.25 -17.11 3.54
CA ALA A 335 6.24 -15.89 4.32
C ALA A 335 7.36 -14.95 3.88
N ARG A 336 7.11 -13.65 3.97
CA ARG A 336 8.05 -12.59 3.57
C ARG A 336 7.68 -11.24 4.20
N MET A 337 8.59 -10.29 4.13
CA MET A 337 8.29 -8.90 4.49
C MET A 337 7.43 -8.23 3.39
N THR A 338 6.64 -7.21 3.70
CA THR A 338 5.88 -6.44 2.69
C THR A 338 6.08 -4.94 2.87
N GLY A 339 6.11 -4.19 1.76
CA GLY A 339 6.35 -2.74 1.75
C GLY A 339 7.84 -2.37 1.72
N ALA A 340 8.20 -1.26 2.38
CA ALA A 340 9.55 -0.66 2.30
C ALA A 340 10.64 -1.35 3.15
N GLY A 341 10.26 -2.24 4.07
CA GLY A 341 11.20 -2.84 5.03
C GLY A 341 11.58 -1.92 6.20
N PHE A 342 12.73 -2.22 6.81
CA PHE A 342 13.31 -1.58 7.99
C PHE A 342 12.42 -1.63 9.24
N GLY A 343 11.52 -2.63 9.30
CA GLY A 343 10.41 -2.73 10.23
C GLY A 343 9.09 -2.89 9.48
N GLY A 344 7.95 -2.56 10.10
CA GLY A 344 6.64 -2.70 9.47
C GLY A 344 6.10 -4.11 9.51
N CYS A 345 5.51 -4.56 8.40
CA CYS A 345 4.82 -5.84 8.34
C CYS A 345 5.54 -6.89 7.50
N ALA A 346 5.28 -8.13 7.85
CA ALA A 346 5.45 -9.29 7.01
C ALA A 346 4.07 -9.90 6.69
N ILE A 347 4.02 -10.79 5.71
CA ILE A 347 2.86 -11.58 5.34
C ILE A 347 3.23 -13.06 5.30
N ALA A 348 2.28 -13.92 5.66
CA ALA A 348 2.40 -15.36 5.54
C ALA A 348 1.11 -15.96 4.97
N ILE A 349 1.23 -16.98 4.12
CA ILE A 349 0.09 -17.79 3.68
C ILE A 349 0.01 -19.01 4.61
N VAL A 350 -1.10 -19.12 5.34
CA VAL A 350 -1.28 -20.09 6.43
C VAL A 350 -2.58 -20.86 6.25
N ALA A 351 -2.56 -22.15 6.54
CA ALA A 351 -3.74 -22.98 6.53
C ALA A 351 -4.74 -22.49 7.60
N LYS A 352 -6.02 -22.38 7.24
CA LYS A 352 -7.08 -21.81 8.09
C LYS A 352 -7.19 -22.54 9.44
N ASP A 353 -7.04 -23.87 9.46
CA ASP A 353 -7.07 -24.70 10.66
C ASP A 353 -5.84 -24.53 11.57
N ARG A 354 -4.79 -23.85 11.09
CA ARG A 354 -3.53 -23.60 11.82
C ARG A 354 -3.35 -22.16 12.29
N THR A 355 -4.27 -21.26 11.96
CA THR A 355 -4.22 -19.82 12.29
C THR A 355 -3.84 -19.54 13.74
N GLU A 356 -4.57 -20.11 14.70
CA GLU A 356 -4.39 -19.81 16.13
C GLU A 356 -3.03 -20.31 16.64
N MET A 357 -2.63 -21.51 16.19
CA MET A 357 -1.31 -22.07 16.50
C MET A 357 -0.20 -21.20 15.91
N PHE A 358 -0.35 -20.78 14.65
CA PHE A 358 0.61 -19.91 13.99
C PHE A 358 0.80 -18.59 14.75
N ILE A 359 -0.28 -17.87 15.05
CA ILE A 359 -0.23 -16.58 15.75
C ILE A 359 0.45 -16.75 17.12
N ARG A 360 0.10 -17.81 17.86
CA ARG A 360 0.68 -18.07 19.18
C ARG A 360 2.16 -18.38 19.11
N GLU A 361 2.58 -19.29 18.23
CA GLU A 361 3.99 -19.72 18.16
C GLU A 361 4.90 -18.63 17.58
N VAL A 362 4.48 -17.96 16.50
CA VAL A 362 5.25 -16.83 15.93
C VAL A 362 5.31 -15.68 16.92
N GLY A 363 4.19 -15.34 17.57
CA GLY A 363 4.14 -14.28 18.58
C GLY A 363 5.02 -14.58 19.79
N ARG A 364 5.03 -15.82 20.28
CA ARG A 364 5.89 -16.27 21.38
C ARG A 364 7.37 -16.15 21.02
N GLU A 365 7.78 -16.72 19.89
CA GLU A 365 9.18 -16.70 19.45
C GLU A 365 9.68 -15.27 19.17
N TYR A 366 8.83 -14.45 18.55
CA TYR A 366 9.11 -13.03 18.32
C TYR A 366 9.31 -12.29 19.63
N LYS A 367 8.40 -12.43 20.60
CA LYS A 367 8.52 -11.78 21.91
C LYS A 367 9.78 -12.22 22.65
N THR A 368 10.11 -13.51 22.62
CA THR A 368 11.34 -14.04 23.23
C THR A 368 12.61 -13.47 22.57
N THR A 369 12.62 -13.36 21.23
CA THR A 369 13.82 -12.97 20.47
C THR A 369 14.03 -11.46 20.39
N ILE A 370 12.93 -10.70 20.32
CA ILE A 370 12.92 -9.25 20.07
C ILE A 370 12.66 -8.45 21.36
N GLY A 371 11.93 -9.02 22.31
CA GLY A 371 11.64 -8.39 23.61
C GLY A 371 10.32 -7.62 23.69
N TYR A 372 9.54 -7.56 22.61
CA TYR A 372 8.20 -6.95 22.58
C TYR A 372 7.27 -7.71 21.62
N GLU A 373 5.97 -7.43 21.70
CA GLU A 373 4.93 -8.18 20.99
C GLU A 373 4.77 -7.71 19.53
N ALA A 374 4.58 -8.66 18.63
CA ALA A 374 4.07 -8.42 17.28
C ALA A 374 2.54 -8.47 17.27
N SER A 375 1.93 -7.83 16.27
CA SER A 375 0.48 -7.88 16.04
C SER A 375 0.16 -8.69 14.79
N PHE A 376 -0.97 -9.40 14.81
CA PHE A 376 -1.37 -10.29 13.72
C PHE A 376 -2.77 -9.96 13.24
N TYR A 377 -2.96 -9.93 11.92
CA TYR A 377 -4.23 -9.63 11.28
C TYR A 377 -4.48 -10.62 10.16
N VAL A 378 -5.67 -11.21 10.12
CA VAL A 378 -6.10 -11.98 8.95
C VAL A 378 -6.48 -10.99 7.85
N ALA A 379 -5.77 -11.05 6.72
CA ALA A 379 -6.04 -10.25 5.55
C ALA A 379 -7.04 -10.97 4.64
N ASN A 380 -8.16 -10.30 4.38
CA ASN A 380 -9.07 -10.68 3.30
C ASN A 380 -8.88 -9.70 2.15
N ILE A 381 -9.02 -10.20 0.92
CA ILE A 381 -8.84 -9.42 -0.30
C ILE A 381 -10.17 -8.83 -0.72
N GLY A 382 -10.22 -7.52 -0.94
CA GLY A 382 -11.44 -6.77 -1.25
C GLY A 382 -11.39 -5.99 -2.56
N ASP A 383 -12.48 -5.31 -2.86
CA ASP A 383 -12.54 -4.33 -3.96
C ASP A 383 -11.78 -3.05 -3.62
N GLY A 384 -11.51 -2.26 -4.66
CA GLY A 384 -10.91 -0.95 -4.55
C GLY A 384 -11.84 0.12 -3.96
N ALA A 385 -11.36 1.36 -3.99
CA ALA A 385 -12.07 2.52 -3.49
C ALA A 385 -13.42 2.71 -4.21
N ARG A 386 -14.49 2.96 -3.45
CA ARG A 386 -15.85 3.08 -3.95
C ARG A 386 -16.79 3.80 -2.98
N GLU A 387 -17.95 4.17 -3.48
CA GLU A 387 -19.11 4.46 -2.64
C GLU A 387 -19.71 3.14 -2.11
N ILE A 388 -20.15 3.15 -0.85
CA ILE A 388 -20.93 2.07 -0.25
C ILE A 388 -22.39 2.37 -0.48
N THR A 389 -23.06 1.53 -1.26
CA THR A 389 -24.47 1.70 -1.61
C THR A 389 -25.38 1.47 -0.40
N ARG A 390 -26.59 2.03 -0.41
CA ARG A 390 -27.56 1.83 0.68
C ARG A 390 -27.93 0.37 0.92
N GLU A 391 -27.88 -0.48 -0.11
CA GLU A 391 -28.16 -1.92 0.02
C GLU A 391 -27.07 -2.66 0.79
N GLU A 392 -25.84 -2.17 0.78
CA GLU A 392 -24.73 -2.71 1.57
C GLU A 392 -24.65 -2.12 2.99
N GLN A 393 -25.47 -1.10 3.26
CA GLN A 393 -25.62 -0.47 4.58
C GLN A 393 -26.70 -1.15 5.43
N LEU A 394 -27.68 -1.79 4.78
CA LEU A 394 -28.76 -2.60 5.36
C LEU A 394 -28.31 -4.04 5.59
#